data_AF-A0A7S0TMW2-F1
#
_entry.id   AF-A0A7S0TMW2-F1
#
_cell.length_a   1.000
_cell.length_b   1.000
_cell.length_c   1.000
_cell.angle_alpha   90.00
_cell.angle_beta   90.00
_cell.angle_gamma   90.00
#
_symmetry.space_group_name_H-M   'P 1'
#
loop_
_entity.id
_entity.type
_entity.pdbx_description
1 polymer ?
#
loop_
_entity_poly.entity_id
_entity_poly.type
_entity_poly.pdbx_seq_one_letter_code
_entity_poly.pdbx_strand_id
1 'polypeptide(L)'
;MSGPASRRALGLVLVAATLQGAMGDLESCLLDPSAAACEDGNALYPHSSIASDLSAVCMSTPHNTGCSVRKQCISGAASGPFCGHWSLLAAVCASAGDEEGCSTYNTLCTPPGGAATAVKECGASPAPQGLPSAEGAWGDLELLCREMPDMLPCLETCTAYDSESCPDPLLSLSNVCSDHYMVDCEGWWGMCQYKPPGLVPFCGASVAIEVEEGG
;
A
#
# COMPACT_ATOMS: atom_id res chain seq x y z
N MET A 1 -46.06 -41.80 17.92
CA MET A 1 -45.76 -40.96 19.10
C MET A 1 -45.55 -39.55 18.57
N SER A 2 -46.58 -38.72 18.69
CA SER A 2 -46.69 -37.38 18.10
C SER A 2 -46.18 -36.32 19.08
N GLY A 3 -45.29 -35.43 18.64
CA GLY A 3 -44.79 -34.29 19.41
C GLY A 3 -45.25 -32.94 18.82
N PRO A 4 -45.51 -31.91 19.65
CA PRO A 4 -46.20 -30.69 19.23
C PRO A 4 -45.28 -29.70 18.49
N ALA A 5 -45.86 -29.07 17.47
CA ALA A 5 -45.27 -27.99 16.69
C ALA A 5 -45.23 -26.68 17.50
N SER A 6 -44.02 -26.16 17.77
CA SER A 6 -43.81 -24.85 18.37
C SER A 6 -43.58 -23.81 17.29
N ARG A 7 -44.63 -23.06 16.95
CA ARG A 7 -44.58 -21.86 16.10
C ARG A 7 -43.96 -20.70 16.90
N ARG A 8 -42.73 -20.31 16.58
CA ARG A 8 -42.19 -19.00 16.98
C ARG A 8 -42.29 -18.06 15.79
N ALA A 9 -43.32 -17.23 15.83
CA ALA A 9 -43.56 -16.15 14.89
C ALA A 9 -42.84 -14.88 15.32
N LEU A 10 -42.32 -14.18 14.32
CA LEU A 10 -42.19 -12.73 14.19
C LEU A 10 -41.44 -11.94 15.28
N GLY A 11 -40.31 -11.38 14.84
CA GLY A 11 -39.69 -10.19 15.41
C GLY A 11 -38.59 -9.65 14.49
N LEU A 12 -38.80 -9.63 13.16
CA LEU A 12 -37.87 -9.01 12.22
C LEU A 12 -38.16 -7.50 12.20
N VAL A 13 -37.61 -6.77 13.17
CA VAL A 13 -37.64 -5.30 13.18
C VAL A 13 -36.62 -4.83 12.15
N LEU A 14 -37.09 -4.30 11.01
CA LEU A 14 -36.28 -3.64 10.00
C LEU A 14 -35.63 -2.38 10.61
N VAL A 15 -34.30 -2.43 10.83
CA VAL A 15 -33.46 -1.24 10.99
C VAL A 15 -32.95 -0.88 9.59
N ALA A 16 -33.73 -0.13 8.81
CA ALA A 16 -33.43 0.18 7.41
C ALA A 16 -33.20 1.68 7.13
N ALA A 17 -33.02 2.53 8.14
CA ALA A 17 -33.16 3.99 7.99
C ALA A 17 -31.89 4.84 8.13
N THR A 18 -30.66 4.29 8.09
CA THR A 18 -29.44 5.10 8.33
C THR A 18 -28.37 5.07 7.23
N LEU A 19 -28.60 4.43 6.08
CA LEU A 19 -27.57 4.32 5.02
C LEU A 19 -27.62 5.41 3.93
N GLN A 20 -28.64 6.27 3.91
CA GLN A 20 -28.83 7.25 2.83
C GLN A 20 -27.98 8.53 2.96
N GLY A 21 -27.41 8.83 4.13
CA GLY A 21 -26.60 10.05 4.32
C GLY A 21 -25.18 9.94 3.75
N ALA A 22 -24.48 8.84 4.05
CA ALA A 22 -23.05 8.70 3.78
C ALA A 22 -22.67 8.77 2.28
N MET A 23 -23.56 8.35 1.39
CA MET A 23 -23.29 8.40 -0.06
C MET A 23 -23.30 9.83 -0.60
N GLY A 24 -24.17 10.70 -0.06
CA GLY A 24 -24.25 12.10 -0.48
C GLY A 24 -23.03 12.91 -0.01
N ASP A 25 -22.52 12.58 1.18
CA ASP A 25 -21.34 13.24 1.74
C ASP A 25 -20.08 12.92 0.93
N LEU A 26 -19.88 11.65 0.54
CA LEU A 26 -18.76 11.26 -0.32
C LEU A 26 -18.84 11.94 -1.70
N GLU A 27 -20.00 11.92 -2.36
CA GLU A 27 -20.16 12.56 -3.68
C GLU A 27 -19.86 14.07 -3.62
N SER A 28 -20.33 14.77 -2.58
CA SER A 28 -20.00 16.17 -2.36
C SER A 28 -18.50 16.39 -2.17
N CYS A 29 -17.83 15.51 -1.42
CA CYS A 29 -16.40 15.59 -1.17
C CYS A 29 -15.54 15.20 -2.38
N LEU A 30 -16.05 14.40 -3.30
CA LEU A 30 -15.40 14.13 -4.58
C LEU A 30 -15.46 15.35 -5.52
N LEU A 31 -16.46 16.22 -5.37
CA LEU A 31 -16.56 17.48 -6.11
C LEU A 31 -15.72 18.60 -5.50
N ASP A 32 -15.70 18.69 -4.16
CA ASP A 32 -14.91 19.67 -3.40
C ASP A 32 -14.29 19.03 -2.15
N PRO A 33 -13.10 18.42 -2.24
CA PRO A 33 -12.43 17.80 -1.10
C PRO A 33 -11.90 18.82 -0.09
N SER A 34 -11.94 20.12 -0.41
CA SER A 34 -11.52 21.20 0.48
C SER A 34 -12.60 21.63 1.46
N ALA A 35 -13.84 21.17 1.28
CA ALA A 35 -14.95 21.50 2.15
C ALA A 35 -14.73 20.94 3.57
N ALA A 36 -15.09 21.72 4.59
CA ALA A 36 -14.91 21.32 5.99
C ALA A 36 -15.68 20.03 6.37
N ALA A 37 -16.76 19.71 5.66
CA ALA A 37 -17.49 18.46 5.82
C ALA A 37 -16.66 17.22 5.44
N CYS A 38 -15.58 17.41 4.67
CA CYS A 38 -14.72 16.34 4.18
C CYS A 38 -13.59 15.97 5.16
N GLU A 39 -13.53 16.58 6.33
CA GLU A 39 -12.40 16.46 7.26
C GLU A 39 -12.19 15.02 7.80
N ASP A 40 -13.29 14.28 7.96
CA ASP A 40 -13.28 12.88 8.43
C ASP A 40 -13.31 11.91 7.24
N GLY A 41 -12.14 11.57 6.71
CA GLY A 41 -12.01 10.63 5.60
C GLY A 41 -12.52 9.23 5.94
N ASN A 42 -12.42 8.80 7.20
CA ASN A 42 -12.91 7.48 7.60
C ASN A 42 -14.45 7.37 7.57
N ALA A 43 -15.16 8.47 7.79
CA ALA A 43 -16.61 8.53 7.62
C ALA A 43 -17.03 8.51 6.14
N LEU A 44 -16.27 9.19 5.27
CA LEU A 44 -16.56 9.32 3.83
C LEU A 44 -16.16 8.08 3.03
N TYR A 45 -14.99 7.54 3.35
CA TYR A 45 -14.33 6.47 2.62
C TYR A 45 -13.94 5.36 3.62
N PRO A 46 -14.91 4.50 3.99
CA PRO A 46 -14.74 3.54 5.06
C PRO A 46 -13.72 2.45 4.68
N HIS A 47 -13.11 1.84 5.70
CA HIS A 47 -12.09 0.80 5.52
C HIS A 47 -12.49 -0.33 4.55
N SER A 48 -13.77 -0.71 4.51
CA SER A 48 -14.25 -1.74 3.57
C SER A 48 -14.12 -1.32 2.11
N SER A 49 -14.36 -0.05 1.81
CA SER A 49 -14.21 0.51 0.45
C SER A 49 -12.73 0.59 0.09
N ILE A 50 -11.88 1.11 1.00
CA ILE A 50 -10.43 1.14 0.81
C ILE A 50 -9.87 -0.28 0.57
N ALA A 51 -10.32 -1.27 1.33
CA ALA A 51 -9.88 -2.66 1.17
C ALA A 51 -10.31 -3.26 -0.18
N SER A 52 -11.50 -2.90 -0.68
CA SER A 52 -11.98 -3.28 -2.01
C SER A 52 -11.08 -2.68 -3.09
N ASP A 53 -10.83 -1.38 -2.99
CA ASP A 53 -10.05 -0.62 -3.97
C ASP A 53 -8.59 -1.07 -4.01
N LEU A 54 -7.97 -1.26 -2.84
CA LEU A 54 -6.67 -1.91 -2.70
C LEU A 54 -6.60 -3.30 -3.33
N SER A 55 -7.70 -4.07 -3.27
CA SER A 55 -7.74 -5.40 -3.89
C SER A 55 -7.84 -5.28 -5.41
N ALA A 56 -8.67 -4.38 -5.92
CA ALA A 56 -8.81 -4.12 -7.35
C ALA A 56 -7.48 -3.68 -7.97
N VAL A 57 -6.83 -2.66 -7.41
CA VAL A 57 -5.55 -2.16 -7.94
C VAL A 57 -4.46 -3.22 -7.86
N CYS A 58 -4.32 -3.95 -6.75
CA CYS A 58 -3.28 -4.98 -6.63
C CYS A 58 -3.54 -6.23 -7.48
N MET A 59 -4.77 -6.44 -7.96
CA MET A 59 -5.05 -7.46 -8.96
C MET A 59 -4.63 -7.00 -10.36
N SER A 60 -4.78 -5.72 -10.69
CA SER A 60 -4.38 -5.14 -11.98
C SER A 60 -2.86 -4.92 -12.08
N THR A 61 -2.23 -4.47 -11.00
CA THR A 61 -0.79 -4.16 -10.94
C THR A 61 -0.10 -4.90 -9.79
N PRO A 62 -0.03 -6.25 -9.83
CA PRO A 62 0.45 -7.05 -8.70
C PRO A 62 1.90 -6.80 -8.29
N HIS A 63 2.73 -6.29 -9.21
CA HIS A 63 4.14 -5.96 -9.01
C HIS A 63 4.38 -4.57 -8.40
N ASN A 64 3.30 -3.80 -8.18
CA ASN A 64 3.37 -2.50 -7.53
C ASN A 64 4.00 -2.63 -6.13
N THR A 65 4.97 -1.78 -5.80
CA THR A 65 5.72 -1.86 -4.53
C THR A 65 4.82 -1.64 -3.30
N GLY A 66 3.78 -0.81 -3.41
CA GLY A 66 2.74 -0.69 -2.39
C GLY A 66 1.95 -1.98 -2.18
N CYS A 67 1.72 -2.77 -3.25
CA CYS A 67 1.07 -4.07 -3.17
C CYS A 67 1.95 -5.11 -2.48
N SER A 68 3.27 -5.07 -2.69
CA SER A 68 4.23 -5.85 -1.91
C SER A 68 4.13 -5.51 -0.41
N VAL A 69 4.11 -4.22 -0.05
CA VAL A 69 3.96 -3.80 1.35
C VAL A 69 2.63 -4.29 1.93
N ARG A 70 1.52 -4.14 1.20
CA ARG A 70 0.20 -4.66 1.61
C ARG A 70 0.23 -6.16 1.87
N LYS A 71 0.85 -6.95 0.99
CA LYS A 71 0.99 -8.41 1.14
C LYS A 71 1.75 -8.77 2.43
N GLN A 72 2.83 -8.06 2.75
CA GLN A 72 3.56 -8.25 4.00
C GLN A 72 2.74 -7.83 5.22
N CYS A 73 1.93 -6.76 5.14
CA CYS A 73 1.04 -6.36 6.21
C CYS A 73 -0.07 -7.39 6.48
N ILE A 74 -0.70 -7.93 5.43
CA ILE A 74 -1.77 -8.94 5.56
C ILE A 74 -1.23 -10.25 6.15
N SER A 75 -0.02 -10.64 5.79
CA SER A 75 0.63 -11.84 6.35
C SER A 75 1.14 -11.65 7.78
N GLY A 76 1.16 -10.42 8.30
CA GLY A 76 1.71 -10.08 9.61
C GLY A 76 3.25 -10.01 9.64
N ALA A 77 3.91 -10.14 8.49
CA ALA A 77 5.36 -9.97 8.38
C ALA A 77 5.76 -8.50 8.51
N ALA A 78 4.96 -7.58 7.97
CA ALA A 78 5.07 -6.14 8.20
C ALA A 78 4.02 -5.66 9.22
N SER A 79 4.29 -4.53 9.87
CA SER A 79 3.42 -3.92 10.87
C SER A 79 3.60 -2.40 10.94
N GLY A 80 3.02 -1.75 11.96
CA GLY A 80 3.20 -0.32 12.19
C GLY A 80 2.25 0.58 11.38
N PRO A 81 2.51 1.90 11.36
CA PRO A 81 1.61 2.88 10.76
C PRO A 81 1.40 2.66 9.25
N PHE A 82 2.41 2.13 8.55
CA PHE A 82 2.35 1.87 7.11
C PHE A 82 1.37 0.76 6.72
N CYS A 83 0.99 -0.11 7.67
CA CYS A 83 -0.03 -1.13 7.46
C CYS A 83 -1.46 -0.62 7.68
N GLY A 84 -1.66 0.67 7.95
CA GLY A 84 -2.98 1.31 7.96
C GLY A 84 -3.59 1.36 6.56
N HIS A 85 -4.92 1.26 6.46
CA HIS A 85 -5.64 1.24 5.17
C HIS A 85 -5.29 2.45 4.29
N TRP A 86 -5.29 3.65 4.87
CA TRP A 86 -4.94 4.88 4.16
C TRP A 86 -3.47 4.93 3.72
N SER A 87 -2.54 4.51 4.58
CA SER A 87 -1.11 4.44 4.22
C SER A 87 -0.84 3.44 3.09
N LEU A 88 -1.49 2.27 3.13
CA LEU A 88 -1.38 1.29 2.06
C LEU A 88 -1.97 1.82 0.75
N LEU A 89 -3.13 2.48 0.81
CA LEU A 89 -3.76 3.06 -0.37
C LEU A 89 -2.90 4.18 -0.97
N ALA A 90 -2.35 5.06 -0.13
CA ALA A 90 -1.40 6.08 -0.54
C ALA A 90 -0.17 5.48 -1.22
N ALA A 91 0.41 4.42 -0.65
CA ALA A 91 1.59 3.75 -1.21
C ALA A 91 1.32 3.12 -2.57
N VAL A 92 0.19 2.43 -2.71
CA VAL A 92 -0.18 1.79 -3.98
C VAL A 92 -0.51 2.84 -5.04
N CYS A 93 -1.32 3.85 -4.70
CA CYS A 93 -1.77 4.85 -5.66
C CYS A 93 -0.69 5.84 -6.08
N ALA A 94 0.33 6.07 -5.25
CA ALA A 94 1.50 6.88 -5.62
C ALA A 94 2.26 6.31 -6.84
N SER A 95 2.21 4.99 -7.06
CA SER A 95 2.92 4.31 -8.15
C SER A 95 1.98 3.73 -9.22
N ALA A 96 0.71 3.45 -8.88
CA ALA A 96 -0.27 2.97 -9.85
C ALA A 96 -0.88 4.09 -10.72
N GLY A 97 -0.79 5.35 -10.31
CA GLY A 97 -1.36 6.47 -11.08
C GLY A 97 -2.89 6.46 -11.07
N ASP A 98 -3.50 6.45 -12.26
CA ASP A 98 -4.96 6.62 -12.46
C ASP A 98 -5.73 5.28 -12.59
N GLU A 99 -5.21 4.20 -12.01
CA GLU A 99 -5.92 2.91 -11.94
C GLU A 99 -7.29 3.07 -11.25
N GLU A 100 -8.28 2.24 -11.63
CA GLU A 100 -9.67 2.35 -11.15
C GLU A 100 -9.74 2.34 -9.60
N GLY A 101 -8.97 1.46 -8.96
CA GLY A 101 -8.86 1.38 -7.49
C GLY A 101 -8.17 2.57 -6.81
N CYS A 102 -7.69 3.56 -7.57
CA CYS A 102 -7.06 4.77 -7.04
C CYS A 102 -7.89 6.03 -7.29
N SER A 103 -8.97 5.96 -8.08
CA SER A 103 -9.75 7.13 -8.49
C SER A 103 -10.30 7.95 -7.31
N THR A 104 -10.92 7.27 -6.33
CA THR A 104 -11.47 7.92 -5.12
C THR A 104 -10.37 8.57 -4.29
N TYR A 105 -9.27 7.85 -4.03
CA TYR A 105 -8.12 8.38 -3.30
C TYR A 105 -7.51 9.60 -4.00
N ASN A 106 -7.25 9.50 -5.31
CA ASN A 106 -6.62 10.58 -6.07
C ASN A 106 -7.50 11.83 -6.09
N THR A 107 -8.83 11.66 -6.17
CA THR A 107 -9.77 12.78 -6.12
C THR A 107 -9.77 13.46 -4.75
N LEU A 108 -9.77 12.68 -3.67
CA LEU A 108 -9.79 13.20 -2.29
C LEU A 108 -8.45 13.80 -1.86
N CYS A 109 -7.33 13.15 -2.20
CA CYS A 109 -6.01 13.44 -1.64
C CYS A 109 -5.05 14.17 -2.58
N THR A 110 -5.25 14.07 -3.89
CA THR A 110 -4.42 14.74 -4.91
C THR A 110 -5.32 15.49 -5.91
N PRO A 111 -6.16 16.43 -5.43
CA PRO A 111 -7.13 17.08 -6.30
C PRO A 111 -6.44 17.83 -7.44
N PRO A 112 -7.10 17.92 -8.62
CA PRO A 112 -6.51 18.50 -9.81
C PRO A 112 -6.06 19.96 -9.56
N GLY A 113 -4.91 20.32 -10.13
CA GLY A 113 -4.32 21.64 -9.93
C GLY A 113 -3.68 21.85 -8.56
N GLY A 114 -3.52 20.79 -7.75
CA GLY A 114 -2.87 20.87 -6.44
C GLY A 114 -3.69 21.63 -5.40
N ALA A 115 -5.02 21.59 -5.51
CA ALA A 115 -5.90 22.19 -4.52
C ALA A 115 -5.66 21.55 -3.13
N ALA A 116 -5.97 22.31 -2.08
CA ALA A 116 -5.90 21.75 -0.72
C ALA A 116 -7.05 20.75 -0.51
N THR A 117 -6.78 19.69 0.24
CA THR A 117 -7.80 18.76 0.75
C THR A 117 -8.02 19.01 2.24
N ALA A 118 -9.27 18.92 2.69
CA ALA A 118 -9.62 18.95 4.11
C ALA A 118 -9.52 17.56 4.75
N VAL A 119 -9.47 16.49 3.95
CA VAL A 119 -9.44 15.09 4.40
C VAL A 119 -8.17 14.84 5.20
N LYS A 120 -8.30 14.63 6.52
CA LYS A 120 -7.16 14.50 7.44
C LYS A 120 -6.25 13.33 7.10
N GLU A 121 -6.84 12.22 6.67
CA GLU A 121 -6.15 10.97 6.42
C GLU A 121 -5.15 11.07 5.26
N CYS A 122 -5.41 11.95 4.28
CA CYS A 122 -4.49 12.23 3.17
C CYS A 122 -3.13 12.75 3.63
N GLY A 123 -3.06 13.45 4.78
CA GLY A 123 -1.81 13.95 5.37
C GLY A 123 -1.31 13.12 6.56
N ALA A 124 -2.22 12.47 7.29
CA ALA A 124 -1.88 11.72 8.50
C ALA A 124 -1.32 10.31 8.22
N SER A 125 -1.60 9.75 7.03
CA SER A 125 -1.22 8.39 6.66
C SER A 125 -0.41 8.37 5.36
N PRO A 126 0.79 8.98 5.32
CA PRO A 126 1.59 8.97 4.10
C PRO A 126 2.02 7.56 3.72
N ALA A 127 2.30 7.37 2.43
CA ALA A 127 3.06 6.23 1.94
C ALA A 127 4.41 6.12 2.69
N PRO A 128 5.00 4.92 2.81
CA PRO A 128 6.36 4.80 3.30
C PRO A 128 7.30 5.72 2.51
N GLN A 129 7.99 6.60 3.22
CA GLN A 129 8.95 7.51 2.59
C GLN A 129 10.06 6.71 1.92
N GLY A 130 10.40 7.08 0.68
CA GLY A 130 11.47 6.44 -0.07
C GLY A 130 11.12 5.07 -0.66
N LEU A 131 9.85 4.62 -0.58
CA LEU A 131 9.41 3.42 -1.28
C LEU A 131 9.68 3.58 -2.80
N PRO A 132 10.54 2.76 -3.42
CA PRO A 132 10.79 2.87 -4.86
C PRO A 132 9.51 2.54 -5.65
N SER A 133 9.40 3.06 -6.87
CA SER A 133 8.36 2.58 -7.80
C SER A 133 8.68 1.15 -8.24
N ALA A 134 7.72 0.47 -8.88
CA ALA A 134 7.97 -0.88 -9.40
C ALA A 134 9.05 -0.87 -10.48
N GLU A 135 9.00 0.13 -11.37
CA GLU A 135 10.01 0.37 -12.41
C GLU A 135 11.38 0.66 -11.81
N GLY A 136 11.45 1.46 -10.75
CA GLY A 136 12.68 1.71 -10.01
C GLY A 136 13.25 0.41 -9.43
N ALA A 137 12.41 -0.37 -8.74
CA ALA A 137 12.84 -1.64 -8.14
C ALA A 137 13.31 -2.67 -9.19
N TRP A 138 12.65 -2.76 -10.35
CA TRP A 138 13.11 -3.60 -11.45
C TRP A 138 14.43 -3.09 -12.05
N GLY A 139 14.56 -1.78 -12.27
CA GLY A 139 15.78 -1.18 -12.81
C GLY A 139 16.99 -1.45 -11.91
N ASP A 140 16.85 -1.23 -10.61
CA ASP A 140 17.88 -1.50 -9.60
C ASP A 140 18.26 -3.00 -9.60
N LEU A 141 17.27 -3.89 -9.65
CA LEU A 141 17.51 -5.33 -9.71
C LEU A 141 18.19 -5.76 -11.02
N GLU A 142 17.86 -5.13 -12.15
CA GLU A 142 18.51 -5.38 -13.43
C GLU A 142 19.98 -5.00 -13.43
N LEU A 143 20.30 -3.83 -12.87
CA LEU A 143 21.67 -3.38 -12.70
C LEU A 143 22.46 -4.37 -11.83
N LEU A 144 21.92 -4.72 -10.66
CA LEU A 144 22.49 -5.70 -9.74
C LEU A 144 22.78 -7.05 -10.40
N CYS A 145 21.80 -7.59 -11.12
CA CYS A 145 21.93 -8.89 -11.76
C CYS A 145 22.83 -8.88 -12.98
N ARG A 146 23.02 -7.72 -13.63
CA ARG A 146 24.03 -7.58 -14.69
C ARG A 146 25.45 -7.60 -14.12
N GLU A 147 25.68 -6.99 -12.96
CA GLU A 147 27.00 -6.93 -12.33
C GLU A 147 27.33 -8.23 -11.57
N MET A 148 26.33 -8.87 -10.98
CA MET A 148 26.47 -10.08 -10.17
C MET A 148 25.41 -11.12 -10.57
N PRO A 149 25.57 -11.77 -11.74
CA PRO A 149 24.56 -12.69 -12.28
C PRO A 149 24.34 -13.95 -11.43
N ASP A 150 25.28 -14.30 -10.55
CA ASP A 150 25.22 -15.49 -9.71
C ASP A 150 24.42 -15.29 -8.40
N MET A 151 23.80 -14.13 -8.19
CA MET A 151 22.95 -13.89 -7.03
C MET A 151 21.62 -14.63 -7.15
N LEU A 152 21.10 -15.16 -6.04
CA LEU A 152 19.93 -16.04 -6.03
C LEU A 152 18.70 -15.42 -6.73
N PRO A 153 18.33 -14.14 -6.52
CA PRO A 153 17.19 -13.56 -7.22
C PRO A 153 17.38 -13.45 -8.74
N CYS A 154 18.62 -13.32 -9.22
CA CYS A 154 18.95 -13.26 -10.64
C CYS A 154 18.82 -14.63 -11.32
N LEU A 155 19.05 -15.70 -10.56
CA LEU A 155 18.99 -17.08 -11.05
C LEU A 155 17.60 -17.70 -10.94
N GLU A 156 16.83 -17.34 -9.90
CA GLU A 156 15.61 -18.08 -9.55
C GLU A 156 14.32 -17.27 -9.68
N THR A 157 14.30 -16.02 -9.23
CA THR A 157 13.05 -15.29 -8.95
C THR A 157 12.84 -14.03 -9.75
N CYS A 158 13.80 -13.62 -10.58
CA CYS A 158 13.74 -12.49 -11.50
C CYS A 158 14.68 -12.72 -12.72
N THR A 159 14.58 -13.89 -13.36
CA THR A 159 15.42 -14.25 -14.53
C THR A 159 15.16 -13.37 -15.76
N ALA A 160 13.98 -12.76 -15.80
CA ALA A 160 13.64 -11.69 -16.71
C ALA A 160 12.97 -10.57 -15.89
N TYR A 161 13.22 -9.32 -16.28
CA TYR A 161 12.71 -8.13 -15.58
C TYR A 161 11.29 -7.81 -16.05
N ASP A 162 10.39 -8.77 -15.84
CA ASP A 162 8.98 -8.69 -16.18
C ASP A 162 8.12 -9.23 -15.04
N SER A 163 6.82 -9.00 -15.11
CA SER A 163 5.87 -9.37 -14.05
C SER A 163 5.68 -10.89 -13.89
N GLU A 164 6.02 -11.70 -14.89
CA GLU A 164 5.86 -13.16 -14.82
C GLU A 164 7.05 -13.79 -14.10
N SER A 165 8.26 -13.38 -14.49
CA SER A 165 9.50 -13.89 -13.97
C SER A 165 9.89 -13.23 -12.65
N CYS A 166 9.44 -12.00 -12.40
CA CYS A 166 9.75 -11.19 -11.22
C CYS A 166 8.48 -10.54 -10.63
N PRO A 167 7.60 -11.33 -9.98
CA PRO A 167 6.29 -10.86 -9.52
C PRO A 167 6.35 -9.91 -8.31
N ASP A 168 7.47 -9.85 -7.60
CA ASP A 168 7.68 -8.97 -6.44
C ASP A 168 9.09 -8.38 -6.49
N PRO A 169 9.32 -7.36 -7.33
CA PRO A 169 10.65 -6.77 -7.51
C PRO A 169 11.16 -6.11 -6.23
N LEU A 170 10.28 -5.49 -5.43
CA LEU A 170 10.67 -4.86 -4.17
C LEU A 170 11.24 -5.88 -3.18
N LEU A 171 10.55 -7.01 -2.99
CA LEU A 171 11.03 -8.04 -2.07
C LEU A 171 12.30 -8.70 -2.58
N SER A 172 12.40 -8.93 -3.89
CA SER A 172 13.59 -9.50 -4.52
C SER A 172 14.80 -8.58 -4.35
N LEU A 173 14.64 -7.29 -4.63
CA LEU A 173 15.65 -6.26 -4.37
C LEU A 173 16.02 -6.20 -2.90
N SER A 174 15.04 -6.25 -2.00
CA SER A 174 15.27 -6.24 -0.55
C SER A 174 16.12 -7.40 -0.08
N ASN A 175 15.89 -8.61 -0.60
CA ASN A 175 16.68 -9.78 -0.23
C ASN A 175 18.16 -9.59 -0.61
N VAL A 176 18.46 -9.00 -1.77
CA VAL A 176 19.84 -8.74 -2.20
C VAL A 176 20.46 -7.61 -1.38
N CYS A 177 19.76 -6.48 -1.25
CA CYS A 177 20.30 -5.28 -0.64
C CYS A 177 20.39 -5.36 0.89
N SER A 178 19.68 -6.30 1.53
CA SER A 178 19.73 -6.47 3.00
C SER A 178 21.06 -7.05 3.51
N ASP A 179 21.80 -7.78 2.67
CA ASP A 179 23.05 -8.43 3.07
C ASP A 179 24.26 -7.48 2.97
N HIS A 180 24.30 -6.62 1.94
CA HIS A 180 25.41 -5.71 1.67
C HIS A 180 24.94 -4.41 1.02
N TYR A 181 25.57 -3.29 1.40
CA TYR A 181 25.38 -2.02 0.69
C TYR A 181 26.04 -2.10 -0.70
N MET A 182 25.26 -1.83 -1.74
CA MET A 182 25.70 -1.75 -3.13
C MET A 182 25.18 -0.44 -3.74
N VAL A 183 25.91 0.11 -4.72
CA VAL A 183 25.52 1.39 -5.34
C VAL A 183 24.14 1.31 -5.98
N ASP A 184 23.80 0.17 -6.58
CA ASP A 184 22.48 -0.07 -7.20
C ASP A 184 21.36 -0.32 -6.19
N CYS A 185 21.65 -0.28 -4.88
CA CYS A 185 20.66 -0.37 -3.81
C CYS A 185 20.26 1.02 -3.26
N GLU A 186 20.66 2.13 -3.89
CA GLU A 186 20.42 3.49 -3.38
C GLU A 186 18.92 3.76 -3.15
N GLY A 187 18.05 3.37 -4.10
CA GLY A 187 16.59 3.53 -3.96
C GLY A 187 16.03 2.75 -2.77
N TRP A 188 16.42 1.48 -2.63
CA TRP A 188 16.06 0.64 -1.48
C TRP A 188 16.61 1.21 -0.15
N TRP A 189 17.84 1.73 -0.15
CA TRP A 189 18.44 2.34 1.02
C TRP A 189 17.67 3.60 1.45
N GLY A 190 17.20 4.39 0.50
CA GLY A 190 16.33 5.55 0.76
C GLY A 190 15.05 5.19 1.51
N MET A 191 14.46 4.02 1.22
CA MET A 191 13.33 3.48 1.99
C MET A 191 13.74 3.06 3.42
N CYS A 192 14.90 2.42 3.55
CA CYS A 192 15.32 1.77 4.80
C CYS A 192 16.11 2.66 5.78
N GLN A 193 16.67 3.78 5.33
CA GLN A 193 17.54 4.66 6.13
C GLN A 193 16.85 5.23 7.39
N TYR A 194 15.52 5.38 7.36
CA TYR A 194 14.75 5.91 8.48
C TYR A 194 14.26 4.84 9.45
N LYS A 195 14.61 3.57 9.23
CA LYS A 195 14.12 2.41 10.00
C LYS A 195 12.61 2.48 10.22
N PRO A 196 11.82 2.59 9.14
CA PRO A 196 10.37 2.70 9.25
C PRO A 196 9.83 1.54 10.12
N PRO A 197 9.18 1.83 11.27
CA PRO A 197 8.74 0.79 12.17
C PRO A 197 7.78 -0.16 11.44
N GLY A 198 8.15 -1.44 11.41
CA GLY A 198 7.34 -2.51 10.84
C GLY A 198 7.56 -2.83 9.36
N LEU A 199 8.55 -2.26 8.68
CA LEU A 199 9.02 -2.75 7.36
C LEU A 199 10.19 -3.73 7.44
N VAL A 200 10.26 -4.52 8.52
CA VAL A 200 11.29 -5.54 8.76
C VAL A 200 11.46 -6.52 7.58
N PRO A 201 10.40 -6.97 6.86
CA PRO A 201 10.57 -7.87 5.73
C PRO A 201 11.37 -7.28 4.57
N PHE A 202 11.45 -5.96 4.46
CA PHE A 202 12.16 -5.26 3.39
C PHE A 202 13.51 -4.72 3.86
N CYS A 203 13.57 -4.20 5.09
CA CYS A 203 14.76 -3.50 5.60
C CYS A 203 15.60 -4.35 6.57
N GLY A 204 15.20 -5.59 6.84
CA GLY A 204 15.84 -6.46 7.83
C GLY A 204 15.59 -6.02 9.28
N ALA A 205 16.04 -6.84 10.23
CA ALA A 205 15.94 -6.56 11.67
C ALA A 205 17.03 -5.60 12.18
N SER A 206 18.09 -5.41 11.40
CA SER A 206 19.33 -4.84 11.89
C SER A 206 20.11 -4.18 10.76
N VAL A 207 19.84 -2.89 10.54
CA VAL A 207 20.86 -1.98 10.02
C VAL A 207 20.94 -0.78 10.95
N ALA A 208 21.42 -1.01 12.17
CA ALA A 208 22.36 -0.05 12.73
C ALA A 208 23.65 -0.19 11.91
N ILE A 209 23.67 0.38 10.69
CA ILE A 209 24.93 0.73 10.08
C ILE A 209 25.41 1.89 10.93
N GLU A 210 26.31 1.61 11.86
CA GLU A 210 27.25 2.61 12.29
C GLU A 210 28.00 2.99 11.01
N VAL A 211 27.58 4.10 10.39
CA VAL A 211 28.40 4.72 9.34
C VAL A 211 29.66 5.12 10.11
N GLU A 212 30.70 4.28 10.05
CA GLU A 212 32.02 4.75 10.42
C GLU A 212 32.30 5.91 9.48
N GLU A 213 32.14 7.14 9.98
CA GLU A 213 32.60 8.35 9.33
C GLU A 213 34.13 8.25 9.19
N GLY A 214 34.57 7.49 8.19
CA GLY A 214 35.95 7.44 7.75
C GLY A 214 36.29 8.75 7.07
N GLY A 215 36.94 9.64 7.83
CA GLY A 215 37.52 10.90 7.33
C GLY A 215 38.74 10.72 6.45
#